data_AF-A0A3N5UWF8-F1
#
_entry.id   AF-A0A3N5UWF8-F1
#
_cell.length_a   1.000
_cell.length_b   1.000
_cell.length_c   1.000
_cell.angle_alpha   90.00
_cell.angle_beta   90.00
_cell.angle_gamma   90.00
#
_symmetry.space_group_name_H-M   'P 1'
#
loop_
_entity.id
_entity.type
_entity.pdbx_description
1 polymer ?
#
loop_
_entity_poly.entity_id
_entity_poly.type
_entity_poly.pdbx_seq_one_letter_code
_entity_poly.pdbx_strand_id
1 'polypeptide(L)'
;MIVKKRSSQKEKRKTKVKPLAPRAQKTARPASRRKDPNGKLPEENGLKDLVLMVDEVGDPDLSMLVQQDEELFEEDVVDLKNPEVAAELSEDPVRLYLREIGAVKLLDSDSEFRLATIIEANRFVSTLRRRQLPKGLSRECAIYHAALAEMHTSWERLLEDTKRLHYEPPDLGLILTEAQTLHAGWQSDAPSYLRAYLDNGHWGVDQLWDNLARHAYSVFLSLYLFPLNYAEWLLKHLNQTQRLPNQRTLYKHLCQDQDLLAEMNAAQMRAVEANQALIRANLRLVVSVAKRYLGRGISFLDLIQEGNMGLLRAVGKFDPRRGFKFSTYATWWIRQSINRSIAEQARTIRIPVHLFESITRILRTQRTLIQE
;
A
#
# COMPACT_ATOMS: atom_id res chain seq x y z
N MET A 1 20.92 -86.58 6.43
CA MET A 1 20.43 -85.77 7.58
C MET A 1 21.52 -84.79 7.96
N ILE A 2 21.18 -83.51 7.96
CA ILE A 2 22.08 -82.39 7.66
C ILE A 2 22.89 -81.94 8.90
N VAL A 3 24.13 -81.55 8.61
CA VAL A 3 25.26 -81.29 9.50
C VAL A 3 25.49 -79.78 9.66
N LYS A 4 25.88 -79.37 10.88
CA LYS A 4 26.66 -78.18 11.32
C LYS A 4 26.50 -76.84 10.57
N LYS A 5 26.34 -75.74 11.35
CA LYS A 5 27.45 -74.84 11.75
C LYS A 5 26.90 -73.61 12.51
N ARG A 6 27.59 -73.27 13.61
CA ARG A 6 27.57 -71.93 14.20
C ARG A 6 28.28 -70.96 13.24
N SER A 7 27.67 -69.81 12.98
CA SER A 7 28.35 -68.64 12.46
C SER A 7 27.63 -67.38 12.91
N SER A 8 28.36 -66.55 13.63
CA SER A 8 28.01 -65.22 14.12
C SER A 8 27.60 -64.29 12.99
N GLN A 9 26.44 -63.65 13.11
CA GLN A 9 26.15 -62.42 12.38
C GLN A 9 25.54 -61.38 13.32
N LYS A 10 26.25 -60.24 13.40
CA LYS A 10 25.85 -59.01 14.06
C LYS A 10 24.56 -58.50 13.43
N GLU A 11 23.47 -58.46 14.20
CA GLU A 11 22.26 -57.76 13.77
C GLU A 11 22.11 -56.46 14.57
N LYS A 12 22.21 -55.35 13.84
CA LYS A 12 22.18 -53.98 14.32
C LYS A 12 20.81 -53.69 14.92
N ARG A 13 20.77 -53.31 16.21
CA ARG A 13 19.61 -52.69 16.85
C ARG A 13 19.23 -51.43 16.08
N LYS A 14 18.13 -51.48 15.31
CA LYS A 14 17.46 -50.32 14.73
C LYS A 14 16.81 -49.53 15.87
N THR A 15 17.46 -48.46 16.31
CA THR A 15 16.85 -47.41 17.12
C THR A 15 15.76 -46.75 16.28
N LYS A 16 14.48 -46.99 16.63
CA LYS A 16 13.34 -46.23 16.11
C LYS A 16 13.49 -44.78 16.54
N VAL A 17 13.94 -43.91 15.65
CA VAL A 17 13.85 -42.46 15.81
C VAL A 17 12.39 -42.08 15.53
N LYS A 18 11.66 -41.71 16.59
CA LYS A 18 10.37 -41.00 16.48
C LYS A 18 10.60 -39.70 15.71
N PRO A 19 9.72 -39.31 14.77
CA PRO A 19 9.81 -37.97 14.19
C PRO A 19 9.52 -36.94 15.29
N LEU A 20 10.45 -35.99 15.48
CA LEU A 20 10.22 -34.81 16.31
C LEU A 20 9.14 -33.96 15.64
N ALA A 21 7.96 -33.92 16.26
CA ALA A 21 6.97 -32.89 15.98
C ALA A 21 7.57 -31.51 16.30
N PRO A 22 7.33 -30.47 15.48
CA PRO A 22 7.76 -29.13 15.82
C PRO A 22 7.05 -28.69 17.10
N ARG A 23 7.87 -28.20 18.02
CA ARG A 23 7.51 -27.74 19.36
C ARG A 23 6.54 -26.56 19.21
N ALA A 24 5.29 -26.76 19.61
CA ALA A 24 4.27 -25.73 19.62
C ALA A 24 4.74 -24.53 20.47
N GLN A 25 5.13 -23.44 19.81
CA GLN A 25 5.16 -22.13 20.43
C GLN A 25 3.71 -21.73 20.68
N LYS A 26 3.38 -21.49 21.95
CA LYS A 26 2.11 -20.91 22.36
C LYS A 26 2.03 -19.50 21.77
N THR A 27 1.43 -19.38 20.59
CA THR A 27 1.01 -18.09 20.05
C THR A 27 -0.10 -17.56 20.94
N ALA A 28 0.10 -16.35 21.46
CA ALA A 28 -0.95 -15.60 22.13
C ALA A 28 -2.14 -15.48 21.17
N ARG A 29 -3.35 -15.77 21.67
CA ARG A 29 -4.60 -15.57 20.94
C ARG A 29 -4.63 -14.14 20.38
N PRO A 30 -4.89 -13.92 19.08
CA PRO A 30 -5.17 -12.58 18.61
C PRO A 30 -6.48 -12.13 19.25
N ALA A 31 -6.49 -10.97 19.88
CA ALA A 31 -7.71 -10.31 20.31
C ALA A 31 -8.56 -10.07 19.06
N SER A 32 -9.62 -10.86 18.88
CA SER A 32 -10.53 -10.70 17.75
C SER A 32 -11.23 -9.35 17.90
N ARG A 33 -10.86 -8.39 17.05
CA ARG A 33 -11.74 -7.24 16.79
C ARG A 33 -13.01 -7.82 16.19
N ARG A 34 -14.12 -7.75 16.93
CA ARG A 34 -15.43 -8.24 16.48
C ARG A 34 -15.70 -7.66 15.09
N LYS A 35 -16.01 -8.52 14.12
CA LYS A 35 -16.58 -8.10 12.84
C LYS A 35 -17.94 -7.50 13.15
N ASP A 36 -18.07 -6.19 13.02
CA ASP A 36 -19.38 -5.56 12.94
C ASP A 36 -20.06 -6.02 11.63
N PRO A 37 -21.30 -6.56 11.66
CA PRO A 37 -21.98 -7.04 10.46
C PRO A 37 -22.56 -5.92 9.59
N ASN A 38 -22.39 -4.65 9.98
CA ASN A 38 -22.91 -3.51 9.24
C ASN A 38 -21.77 -2.62 8.78
N GLY A 39 -21.64 -2.46 7.47
CA GLY A 39 -20.62 -1.62 6.81
C GLY A 39 -20.78 -0.13 7.10
N LYS A 40 -20.41 0.29 8.31
CA LYS A 40 -20.08 1.68 8.59
C LYS A 40 -18.65 1.95 8.13
N LEU A 41 -18.47 3.07 7.40
CA LEU A 41 -17.15 3.60 7.08
C LEU A 41 -16.38 3.91 8.38
N PRO A 42 -15.03 3.88 8.38
CA PRO A 42 -14.24 4.02 9.60
C PRO A 42 -14.44 5.40 10.24
N GLU A 43 -14.72 5.41 11.54
CA GLU A 43 -15.01 6.59 12.38
C GLU A 43 -13.76 7.47 12.63
N GLU A 44 -13.97 8.78 12.47
CA GLU A 44 -13.46 10.00 13.14
C GLU A 44 -11.98 10.18 13.57
N ASN A 45 -11.14 9.15 13.73
CA ASN A 45 -9.74 9.35 14.13
C ASN A 45 -8.79 9.66 12.97
N GLY A 46 -9.26 9.66 11.72
CA GLY A 46 -8.43 10.00 10.53
C GLY A 46 -8.11 11.49 10.38
N LEU A 47 -8.75 12.38 11.15
CA LEU A 47 -8.59 13.82 11.00
C LEU A 47 -7.22 14.33 11.46
N LYS A 48 -6.68 13.84 12.59
CA LYS A 48 -5.34 14.27 13.06
C LYS A 48 -4.23 13.85 12.08
N ASP A 49 -4.40 12.70 11.44
CA ASP A 49 -3.43 12.17 10.47
C ASP A 49 -3.49 12.91 9.12
N LEU A 50 -4.65 13.45 8.74
CA LEU A 50 -4.83 14.32 7.57
C LEU A 50 -4.11 15.67 7.73
N VAL A 51 -4.08 16.25 8.95
CA VAL A 51 -3.42 17.54 9.23
C VAL A 51 -1.90 17.43 9.08
N LEU A 52 -1.29 16.32 9.48
CA LEU A 52 0.15 16.07 9.29
C LEU A 52 0.54 15.87 7.82
N MET A 53 -0.41 15.60 6.92
CA MET A 53 -0.17 15.49 5.47
C MET A 53 -0.21 16.84 4.74
N VAL A 54 -0.70 17.89 5.39
CA VAL A 54 -0.81 19.25 4.84
C VAL A 54 0.58 19.88 4.60
N ASP A 55 1.55 19.59 5.47
CA ASP A 55 2.90 20.18 5.40
C ASP A 55 3.70 19.76 4.15
N GLU A 56 3.37 18.62 3.51
CA GLU A 56 4.10 18.13 2.33
C GLU A 56 3.63 18.75 0.99
N VAL A 57 2.45 19.37 0.94
CA VAL A 57 1.85 19.86 -0.32
C VAL A 57 2.06 21.36 -0.53
N GLY A 58 2.42 22.11 0.51
CA GLY A 58 2.85 23.51 0.40
C GLY A 58 1.77 24.50 -0.07
N ASP A 59 0.49 24.13 0.03
CA ASP A 59 -0.65 25.01 -0.31
C ASP A 59 -1.57 25.21 0.91
N PRO A 60 -1.32 26.25 1.74
CA PRO A 60 -2.07 26.53 2.96
C PRO A 60 -3.56 26.79 2.71
N ASP A 61 -3.92 27.46 1.60
CA ASP A 61 -5.30 27.85 1.27
C ASP A 61 -6.18 26.62 1.02
N LEU A 62 -5.61 25.57 0.42
CA LEU A 62 -6.33 24.33 0.09
C LEU A 62 -6.56 23.41 1.32
N SER A 63 -5.78 23.57 2.38
CA SER A 63 -5.95 22.81 3.64
C SER A 63 -7.16 23.28 4.43
N MET A 64 -7.43 24.59 4.39
CA MET A 64 -8.60 25.20 5.00
C MET A 64 -9.87 24.69 4.33
N LEU A 65 -9.90 24.56 3.00
CA LEU A 65 -11.06 24.03 2.27
C LEU A 65 -11.50 22.64 2.73
N VAL A 66 -10.57 21.72 3.00
CA VAL A 66 -10.92 20.34 3.38
C VAL A 66 -11.40 20.24 4.83
N GLN A 67 -10.76 20.98 5.75
CA GLN A 67 -11.19 21.06 7.15
C GLN A 67 -12.52 21.80 7.30
N GLN A 68 -12.68 22.92 6.58
CA GLN A 68 -13.90 23.70 6.57
C GLN A 68 -15.07 22.89 6.02
N ASP A 69 -14.86 22.05 5.02
CA ASP A 69 -15.95 21.29 4.42
C ASP A 69 -16.49 20.16 5.32
N GLU A 70 -15.68 19.54 6.19
CA GLU A 70 -16.19 18.53 7.13
C GLU A 70 -17.22 19.10 8.13
N GLU A 71 -17.06 20.33 8.60
CA GLU A 71 -18.04 21.02 9.44
C GLU A 71 -19.30 21.46 8.68
N LEU A 72 -19.23 21.69 7.36
CA LEU A 72 -20.42 21.91 6.52
C LEU A 72 -21.20 20.64 6.22
N PHE A 73 -20.54 19.49 6.20
CA PHE A 73 -21.11 18.23 5.71
C PHE A 73 -21.94 17.47 6.72
N GLU A 74 -21.92 17.84 8.01
CA GLU A 74 -22.84 17.25 8.98
C GLU A 74 -24.28 17.72 8.77
N GLU A 75 -24.49 18.94 8.24
CA GLU A 75 -25.84 19.51 8.05
C GLU A 75 -26.34 19.53 6.59
N ASP A 76 -25.46 19.73 5.58
CA ASP A 76 -25.82 19.70 4.14
C ASP A 76 -25.76 18.28 3.54
N VAL A 77 -26.32 17.28 4.22
CA VAL A 77 -26.55 15.97 3.59
C VAL A 77 -27.61 16.18 2.50
N VAL A 78 -27.18 16.20 1.24
CA VAL A 78 -28.07 16.27 0.07
C VAL A 78 -29.21 15.28 0.28
N ASP A 79 -30.45 15.78 0.30
CA ASP A 79 -31.61 14.90 0.37
C ASP A 79 -31.65 14.08 -0.92
N LEU A 80 -31.18 12.84 -0.83
CA LEU A 80 -31.17 11.86 -1.91
C LEU A 80 -32.58 11.56 -2.44
N LYS A 81 -33.63 12.07 -1.77
CA LYS A 81 -35.03 12.03 -2.21
C LYS A 81 -35.45 13.21 -3.09
N ASN A 82 -34.58 14.20 -3.32
CA ASN A 82 -34.87 15.29 -4.26
C ASN A 82 -35.07 14.69 -5.68
N PRO A 83 -36.22 14.96 -6.34
CA PRO A 83 -36.51 14.44 -7.69
C PRO A 83 -35.43 14.77 -8.73
N GLU A 84 -34.79 15.94 -8.63
CA GLU A 84 -33.73 16.35 -9.57
C GLU A 84 -32.48 15.47 -9.44
N VAL A 85 -32.08 15.17 -8.20
CA VAL A 85 -30.93 14.29 -7.90
C VAL A 85 -31.22 12.85 -8.31
N ALA A 86 -32.47 12.39 -8.13
CA ALA A 86 -32.90 11.07 -8.58
C ALA A 86 -32.91 10.94 -10.10
N ALA A 87 -33.27 12.00 -10.83
CA ALA A 87 -33.23 12.04 -12.29
C ALA A 87 -31.79 11.93 -12.81
N GLU A 88 -30.86 12.67 -12.22
CA GLU A 88 -29.43 12.65 -12.58
C GLU A 88 -28.78 11.27 -12.34
N LEU A 89 -29.13 10.61 -11.23
CA LEU A 89 -28.69 9.23 -10.95
C LEU A 89 -29.34 8.18 -11.87
N SER A 90 -30.43 8.54 -12.55
CA SER A 90 -31.18 7.65 -13.45
C SER A 90 -30.70 7.69 -14.90
N GLU A 91 -29.75 8.57 -15.22
CA GLU A 91 -29.16 8.68 -16.54
C GLU A 91 -28.47 7.37 -16.97
N ASP A 92 -28.68 6.99 -18.24
CA ASP A 92 -28.16 5.73 -18.79
C ASP A 92 -26.61 5.64 -18.74
N PRO A 93 -25.83 6.72 -19.03
CA PRO A 93 -24.38 6.70 -18.88
C PRO A 93 -23.91 6.45 -17.45
N VAL A 94 -24.58 7.05 -16.45
CA VAL A 94 -24.25 6.87 -15.03
C VAL A 94 -24.49 5.41 -14.64
N ARG A 95 -25.62 4.83 -15.05
CA ARG A 95 -25.94 3.42 -14.76
C ARG A 95 -24.96 2.45 -15.40
N LEU A 96 -24.59 2.69 -16.66
CA LEU A 96 -23.59 1.88 -17.36
C LEU A 96 -22.25 1.89 -16.62
N TYR A 97 -21.80 3.08 -16.21
CA TYR A 97 -20.57 3.26 -15.44
C TYR A 97 -20.62 2.55 -14.08
N LEU A 98 -21.70 2.74 -13.32
CA LEU A 98 -21.88 2.09 -12.01
C LEU A 98 -21.89 0.56 -12.11
N ARG A 99 -22.48 0.01 -13.18
CA ARG A 99 -22.47 -1.43 -13.45
C ARG A 99 -21.06 -1.94 -13.72
N GLU A 100 -20.28 -1.21 -14.53
CA GLU A 100 -18.92 -1.58 -14.90
C GLU A 100 -17.99 -1.61 -13.68
N ILE A 101 -17.99 -0.55 -12.86
CA ILE A 101 -17.15 -0.50 -11.65
C ILE A 101 -17.63 -1.47 -10.56
N GLY A 102 -18.92 -1.82 -10.57
CA GLY A 102 -19.52 -2.76 -9.64
C GLY A 102 -19.02 -4.20 -9.83
N ALA A 103 -18.56 -4.55 -11.03
CA ALA A 103 -18.02 -5.87 -11.34
C ALA A 103 -16.63 -6.12 -10.72
N VAL A 104 -15.89 -5.06 -10.36
CA VAL A 104 -14.55 -5.16 -9.79
C VAL A 104 -14.64 -5.47 -8.29
N LYS A 105 -13.93 -6.52 -7.85
CA LYS A 105 -13.86 -6.93 -6.44
C LYS A 105 -13.13 -5.86 -5.62
N LEU A 106 -13.64 -5.60 -4.41
CA LEU A 106 -12.97 -4.72 -3.44
C LEU A 106 -11.66 -5.36 -2.96
N LEU A 107 -10.64 -4.52 -2.76
CA LEU A 107 -9.36 -4.96 -2.21
C LEU A 107 -9.46 -5.11 -0.70
N ASP A 108 -8.84 -6.18 -0.20
CA ASP A 108 -8.46 -6.31 1.19
C ASP A 108 -7.11 -5.62 1.45
N SER A 109 -6.75 -5.46 2.72
CA SER A 109 -5.54 -4.75 3.12
C SER A 109 -4.25 -5.40 2.62
N ASP A 110 -4.22 -6.72 2.46
CA ASP A 110 -3.01 -7.42 2.01
C ASP A 110 -2.85 -7.25 0.49
N SER A 111 -3.92 -7.35 -0.27
CA SER A 111 -3.88 -7.07 -1.71
C SER A 111 -3.52 -5.61 -2.01
N GLU A 112 -4.00 -4.66 -1.20
CA GLU A 112 -3.61 -3.26 -1.29
C GLU A 112 -2.10 -3.08 -1.05
N PHE A 113 -1.56 -3.70 0.01
CA PHE A 113 -0.13 -3.68 0.30
C PHE A 113 0.72 -4.29 -0.82
N ARG A 114 0.27 -5.40 -1.41
CA ARG A 114 0.95 -6.04 -2.55
C ARG A 114 0.95 -5.17 -3.79
N LEU A 115 -0.20 -4.60 -4.15
CA LEU A 115 -0.31 -3.68 -5.29
C LEU A 115 0.57 -2.44 -5.11
N ALA A 116 0.54 -1.83 -3.92
CA ALA A 116 1.38 -0.70 -3.58
C ALA A 116 2.87 -1.05 -3.68
N THR A 117 3.27 -2.25 -3.24
CA THR A 117 4.64 -2.76 -3.37
C THR A 117 5.08 -2.84 -4.83
N ILE A 118 4.26 -3.42 -5.69
CA ILE A 118 4.57 -3.58 -7.12
C ILE A 118 4.73 -2.20 -7.80
N ILE A 119 3.88 -1.23 -7.45
CA ILE A 119 3.95 0.15 -7.96
C ILE A 119 5.22 0.85 -7.46
N GLU A 120 5.51 0.75 -6.16
CA GLU A 120 6.70 1.35 -5.53
C GLU A 120 8.00 0.77 -6.08
N ALA A 121 8.04 -0.50 -6.46
CA ALA A 121 9.23 -1.14 -7.00
C ALA A 121 9.71 -0.45 -8.28
N ASN A 122 8.78 -0.11 -9.18
CA ASN A 122 9.09 0.63 -10.40
C ASN A 122 9.55 2.08 -10.11
N ARG A 123 8.98 2.74 -9.10
CA ARG A 123 9.43 4.07 -8.65
C ARG A 123 10.84 4.02 -8.06
N PHE A 124 11.14 2.98 -7.28
CA PHE A 124 12.45 2.76 -6.72
C PHE A 124 13.50 2.55 -7.82
N VAL A 125 13.24 1.66 -8.78
CA VAL A 125 14.11 1.48 -9.96
C VAL A 125 14.29 2.79 -10.73
N SER A 126 13.21 3.54 -10.97
CA SER A 126 13.25 4.84 -11.65
C SER A 126 14.10 5.87 -10.90
N THR A 127 14.08 5.84 -9.57
CA THR A 127 14.90 6.70 -8.72
C THR A 127 16.37 6.32 -8.80
N LEU A 128 16.69 5.03 -8.75
CA LEU A 128 18.05 4.52 -8.90
C LEU A 128 18.62 4.81 -10.31
N ARG A 129 17.80 4.74 -11.36
CA ARG A 129 18.17 5.08 -12.75
C ARG A 129 18.65 6.52 -12.94
N ARG A 130 18.30 7.44 -12.03
CA ARG A 130 18.70 8.86 -12.03
C ARG A 130 20.01 9.13 -11.30
N ARG A 131 20.52 8.17 -10.50
CA ARG A 131 21.80 8.30 -9.79
C ARG A 131 22.96 8.26 -10.80
N GLN A 132 24.08 8.92 -10.45
CA GLN A 132 25.28 8.91 -11.30
C GLN A 132 25.85 7.49 -11.40
N LEU A 133 26.26 7.09 -12.61
CA LEU A 133 26.86 5.78 -12.83
C LEU A 133 28.27 5.73 -12.22
N PRO A 134 28.56 4.72 -11.37
CA PRO A 134 29.92 4.43 -10.95
C PRO A 134 30.81 4.06 -12.15
N LYS A 135 32.10 4.41 -12.09
CA LYS A 135 33.06 4.07 -13.16
C LYS A 135 33.22 2.55 -13.29
N GLY A 136 33.15 2.04 -14.52
CA GLY A 136 33.48 0.65 -14.86
C GLY A 136 32.35 -0.37 -14.67
N LEU A 137 31.13 0.06 -14.30
CA LEU A 137 29.95 -0.81 -14.24
C LEU A 137 28.96 -0.49 -15.36
N SER A 138 28.26 -1.52 -15.82
CA SER A 138 27.06 -1.35 -16.64
C SER A 138 25.97 -0.63 -15.85
N ARG A 139 25.00 -0.06 -16.55
CA ARG A 139 23.91 0.70 -15.91
C ARG A 139 23.04 -0.20 -15.05
N GLU A 140 22.74 -1.38 -15.54
CA GLU A 140 21.92 -2.41 -14.92
C GLU A 140 22.58 -2.88 -13.62
N CYS A 141 23.85 -3.29 -13.70
CA CYS A 141 24.63 -3.73 -12.54
C CYS A 141 24.78 -2.59 -11.51
N ALA A 142 25.00 -1.35 -11.93
CA ALA A 142 25.06 -0.21 -11.03
C ALA A 142 23.76 0.02 -10.24
N ILE A 143 22.60 -0.16 -10.88
CA ILE A 143 21.29 -0.04 -10.23
C ILE A 143 21.11 -1.14 -9.18
N TYR A 144 21.41 -2.39 -9.54
CA TYR A 144 21.29 -3.50 -8.59
C TYR A 144 22.32 -3.43 -7.46
N HIS A 145 23.53 -2.94 -7.72
CA HIS A 145 24.49 -2.63 -6.65
C HIS A 145 23.96 -1.58 -5.68
N ALA A 146 23.34 -0.51 -6.20
CA ALA A 146 22.72 0.50 -5.35
C ALA A 146 21.54 -0.06 -4.54
N ALA A 147 20.69 -0.89 -5.16
CA ALA A 147 19.59 -1.56 -4.48
C ALA A 147 20.09 -2.52 -3.37
N LEU A 148 21.10 -3.34 -3.66
CA LEU A 148 21.73 -4.24 -2.69
C LEU A 148 22.40 -3.49 -1.53
N ALA A 149 23.08 -2.37 -1.81
CA ALA A 149 23.66 -1.53 -0.78
C ALA A 149 22.59 -0.90 0.13
N GLU A 150 21.50 -0.41 -0.46
CA GLU A 150 20.36 0.16 0.27
C GLU A 150 19.64 -0.90 1.10
N MET A 151 19.45 -2.10 0.56
CA MET A 151 18.92 -3.27 1.26
C MET A 151 19.80 -3.66 2.46
N HIS A 152 21.11 -3.79 2.27
CA HIS A 152 22.04 -4.16 3.33
C HIS A 152 22.02 -3.14 4.46
N THR A 153 22.10 -1.84 4.12
CA THR A 153 22.04 -0.75 5.10
C THR A 153 20.69 -0.73 5.84
N SER A 154 19.59 -0.93 5.12
CA SER A 154 18.24 -0.96 5.71
C SER A 154 18.07 -2.17 6.63
N TRP A 155 18.63 -3.32 6.28
CA TRP A 155 18.60 -4.51 7.12
C TRP A 155 19.40 -4.33 8.42
N GLU A 156 20.59 -3.74 8.34
CA GLU A 156 21.39 -3.43 9.54
C GLU A 156 20.65 -2.46 10.47
N ARG A 157 20.07 -1.38 9.92
CA ARG A 157 19.26 -0.43 10.68
C ARG A 157 18.02 -1.07 11.30
N LEU A 158 17.35 -1.94 10.56
CA LEU A 158 16.21 -2.71 11.07
C LEU A 158 16.59 -3.57 12.29
N LEU A 159 17.75 -4.23 12.23
CA LEU A 159 18.26 -5.01 13.36
C LEU A 159 18.67 -4.15 14.54
N GLU A 160 19.12 -2.92 14.32
CA GLU A 160 19.38 -1.95 15.39
C GLU A 160 18.09 -1.45 16.03
N ASP A 161 17.08 -1.09 15.22
CA ASP A 161 15.81 -0.57 15.69
C ASP A 161 15.00 -1.63 16.46
N THR A 162 14.99 -2.88 15.99
CA THR A 162 14.38 -4.00 16.72
C THR A 162 15.03 -4.22 18.08
N LYS A 163 16.36 -4.10 18.18
CA LYS A 163 17.06 -4.15 19.48
C LYS A 163 16.70 -2.98 20.39
N ARG A 164 16.61 -1.77 19.85
CA ARG A 164 16.24 -0.56 20.61
C ARG A 164 14.81 -0.64 21.16
N LEU A 165 13.90 -1.20 20.37
CA LEU A 165 12.50 -1.38 20.73
C LEU A 165 12.22 -2.69 21.49
N HIS A 166 13.25 -3.49 21.78
CA HIS A 166 13.15 -4.80 22.42
C HIS A 166 12.17 -5.76 21.72
N TYR A 167 12.15 -5.73 20.39
CA TYR A 167 11.28 -6.56 19.55
C TYR A 167 12.09 -7.65 18.83
N GLU A 168 11.45 -8.78 18.49
CA GLU A 168 12.10 -9.84 17.72
C GLU A 168 12.31 -9.39 16.26
N PRO A 169 13.49 -9.61 15.67
CA PRO A 169 13.73 -9.26 14.28
C PRO A 169 12.87 -10.12 13.34
N PRO A 170 12.42 -9.57 12.20
CA PRO A 170 11.62 -10.35 11.27
C PRO A 170 12.47 -11.41 10.56
N ASP A 171 11.83 -12.48 10.09
CA ASP A 171 12.48 -13.55 9.36
C ASP A 171 12.71 -13.13 7.90
N LEU A 172 13.98 -12.94 7.53
CA LEU A 172 14.37 -12.51 6.19
C LEU A 172 14.02 -13.56 5.12
N GLY A 173 14.03 -14.84 5.45
CA GLY A 173 13.65 -15.92 4.52
C GLY A 173 12.17 -15.90 4.21
N LEU A 174 11.32 -15.63 5.20
CA LEU A 174 9.88 -15.44 5.00
C LEU A 174 9.59 -14.18 4.18
N ILE A 175 10.27 -13.06 4.47
CA ILE A 175 10.17 -11.82 3.68
C ILE A 175 10.57 -12.07 2.22
N LEU A 176 11.70 -12.76 1.98
CA LEU A 176 12.16 -13.09 0.63
C LEU A 176 11.16 -13.99 -0.09
N THR A 177 10.65 -15.02 0.58
CA THR A 177 9.66 -15.93 -0.02
C THR A 177 8.40 -15.17 -0.42
N GLU A 178 7.87 -14.34 0.48
CA GLU A 178 6.72 -13.48 0.20
C GLU A 178 6.99 -12.57 -1.00
N ALA A 179 8.10 -11.83 -0.98
CA ALA A 179 8.47 -10.90 -2.04
C ALA A 179 8.55 -11.59 -3.41
N GLN A 180 9.08 -12.82 -3.46
CA GLN A 180 9.18 -13.58 -4.69
C GLN A 180 7.84 -14.15 -5.14
N THR A 181 6.94 -14.52 -4.20
CA THR A 181 5.58 -14.96 -4.59
C THR A 181 4.77 -13.87 -5.28
N LEU A 182 5.03 -12.58 -5.00
CA LEU A 182 4.37 -11.46 -5.68
C LEU A 182 4.66 -11.42 -7.19
N HIS A 183 5.72 -12.08 -7.67
CA HIS A 183 6.01 -12.18 -9.10
C HIS A 183 4.92 -12.91 -9.87
N ALA A 184 4.22 -13.85 -9.23
CA ALA A 184 3.12 -14.61 -9.81
C ALA A 184 1.79 -13.82 -9.85
N GLY A 185 1.71 -12.69 -9.14
CA GLY A 185 0.55 -11.82 -9.11
C GLY A 185 0.20 -11.35 -7.69
N TRP A 186 -0.69 -10.35 -7.61
CA TRP A 186 -1.15 -9.77 -6.35
C TRP A 186 -2.37 -10.48 -5.75
N GLN A 187 -3.09 -11.27 -6.55
CA GLN A 187 -4.29 -12.01 -6.16
C GLN A 187 -3.90 -13.29 -5.43
N SER A 188 -3.56 -13.16 -4.15
CA SER A 188 -3.25 -14.28 -3.27
C SER A 188 -4.15 -14.25 -2.04
N ASP A 189 -4.73 -15.39 -1.70
CA ASP A 189 -5.49 -15.56 -0.46
C ASP A 189 -4.57 -15.73 0.76
N ALA A 190 -3.25 -15.88 0.54
CA ALA A 190 -2.29 -15.98 1.63
C ALA A 190 -2.08 -14.61 2.30
N PRO A 191 -2.02 -14.58 3.65
CA PRO A 191 -1.74 -13.35 4.37
C PRO A 191 -0.31 -12.87 4.12
N SER A 192 -0.11 -11.55 4.11
CA SER A 192 1.22 -10.96 4.01
C SER A 192 1.98 -11.14 5.33
N TYR A 193 3.15 -11.77 5.30
CA TYR A 193 3.99 -11.96 6.48
C TYR A 193 4.53 -10.63 6.98
N LEU A 194 5.13 -9.83 6.09
CA LEU A 194 5.69 -8.54 6.45
C LEU A 194 4.62 -7.60 7.01
N ARG A 195 3.46 -7.53 6.35
CA ARG A 195 2.36 -6.68 6.83
C ARG A 195 1.91 -7.14 8.21
N ALA A 196 1.70 -8.45 8.42
CA ALA A 196 1.31 -8.99 9.71
C ALA A 196 2.35 -8.73 10.82
N TYR A 197 3.65 -8.74 10.47
CA TYR A 197 4.72 -8.39 11.39
C TYR A 197 4.69 -6.90 11.78
N LEU A 198 4.38 -6.02 10.82
CA LEU A 198 4.29 -4.58 11.06
C LEU A 198 2.98 -4.15 11.75
N ASP A 199 1.89 -4.89 11.55
CA ASP A 199 0.55 -4.62 12.08
C ASP A 199 0.42 -5.04 13.55
N ASN A 200 1.18 -4.36 14.43
CA ASN A 200 1.18 -4.56 15.88
C ASN A 200 0.40 -3.47 16.65
N GLY A 201 -0.31 -2.60 15.94
CA GLY A 201 -1.04 -1.44 16.50
C GLY A 201 -0.19 -0.19 16.72
N HIS A 202 1.12 -0.25 16.53
CA HIS A 202 2.02 0.92 16.59
C HIS A 202 2.29 1.56 15.22
N TRP A 203 1.96 0.84 14.13
CA TRP A 203 2.21 1.30 12.77
C TRP A 203 1.29 2.44 12.35
N GLY A 204 1.90 3.56 11.92
CA GLY A 204 1.21 4.81 11.61
C GLY A 204 0.90 5.69 12.82
N VAL A 205 1.27 5.26 14.03
CA VAL A 205 1.03 6.02 15.28
C VAL A 205 2.34 6.38 15.97
N ASP A 206 3.26 5.42 16.08
CA ASP A 206 4.56 5.61 16.72
C ASP A 206 5.64 5.91 15.67
N GLN A 207 6.28 7.08 15.79
CA GLN A 207 7.35 7.51 14.88
C GLN A 207 8.56 6.57 14.88
N LEU A 208 8.88 5.94 16.02
CA LEU A 208 9.98 4.98 16.11
C LEU A 208 9.63 3.69 15.36
N TRP A 209 8.39 3.22 15.50
CA TRP A 209 7.90 2.07 14.75
C TRP A 209 7.83 2.37 13.25
N ASP A 210 7.46 3.58 12.85
CA ASP A 210 7.43 3.99 11.45
C ASP A 210 8.83 3.98 10.80
N ASN A 211 9.89 4.31 11.56
CA ASN A 211 11.27 4.16 11.08
C ASN A 211 11.62 2.68 10.83
N LEU A 212 11.27 1.81 11.78
CA LEU A 212 11.45 0.35 11.65
C LEU A 212 10.67 -0.18 10.44
N ALA A 213 9.41 0.22 10.28
CA ALA A 213 8.56 -0.16 9.16
C ALA A 213 9.15 0.31 7.82
N ARG A 214 9.68 1.53 7.75
CA ARG A 214 10.38 2.05 6.56
C ARG A 214 11.59 1.20 6.20
N HIS A 215 12.41 0.79 7.17
CA HIS A 215 13.56 -0.07 6.92
C HIS A 215 13.15 -1.49 6.49
N ALA A 216 12.16 -2.10 7.15
CA ALA A 216 11.65 -3.42 6.78
C ALA A 216 11.07 -3.43 5.35
N TYR A 217 10.30 -2.40 5.02
CA TYR A 217 9.72 -2.23 3.69
C TYR A 217 10.79 -1.98 2.62
N SER A 218 11.82 -1.17 2.88
CA SER A 218 12.94 -1.00 1.94
C SER A 218 13.67 -2.31 1.63
N VAL A 219 13.82 -3.18 2.63
CA VAL A 219 14.39 -4.52 2.43
C VAL A 219 13.47 -5.37 1.56
N PHE A 220 12.18 -5.42 1.87
CA PHE A 220 11.18 -6.15 1.08
C PHE A 220 11.11 -5.69 -0.37
N LEU A 221 11.11 -4.37 -0.60
CA LEU A 221 11.09 -3.78 -1.93
C LEU A 221 12.33 -4.19 -2.75
N SER A 222 13.49 -4.23 -2.11
CA SER A 222 14.73 -4.65 -2.75
C SER A 222 14.71 -6.15 -3.08
N LEU A 223 14.21 -6.99 -2.17
CA LEU A 223 14.07 -8.43 -2.38
C LEU A 223 13.06 -8.76 -3.48
N TYR A 224 11.99 -7.97 -3.62
CA TYR A 224 11.02 -8.12 -4.70
C TYR A 224 11.67 -7.90 -6.08
N LEU A 225 12.63 -6.98 -6.20
CA LEU A 225 13.28 -6.66 -7.47
C LEU A 225 14.32 -7.67 -7.91
N PHE A 226 14.68 -8.66 -7.08
CA PHE A 226 15.68 -9.64 -7.47
C PHE A 226 15.14 -10.64 -8.48
N PRO A 227 15.93 -10.98 -9.52
CA PRO A 227 15.64 -12.10 -10.40
C PRO A 227 15.46 -13.40 -9.62
N LEU A 228 14.56 -14.26 -10.07
CA LEU A 228 14.19 -15.52 -9.41
C LEU A 228 15.42 -16.41 -9.10
N ASN A 229 16.34 -16.55 -10.06
CA ASN A 229 17.57 -17.32 -9.89
C ASN A 229 18.47 -16.78 -8.77
N TYR A 230 18.59 -15.46 -8.65
CA TYR A 230 19.33 -14.81 -7.57
C TYR A 230 18.63 -15.02 -6.22
N ALA A 231 17.31 -14.87 -6.19
CA ALA A 231 16.51 -15.08 -5.01
C ALA A 231 16.58 -16.52 -4.49
N GLU A 232 16.54 -17.52 -5.37
CA GLU A 232 16.70 -18.94 -5.01
C GLU A 232 18.06 -19.20 -4.35
N TRP A 233 19.14 -18.66 -4.91
CA TRP A 233 20.47 -18.74 -4.32
C TRP A 233 20.51 -18.08 -2.93
N LEU A 234 19.95 -16.88 -2.81
CA LEU A 234 19.91 -16.14 -1.55
C LEU A 234 19.10 -16.89 -0.48
N LEU A 235 17.94 -17.42 -0.85
CA LEU A 235 17.09 -18.19 0.05
C LEU A 235 17.81 -19.46 0.54
N LYS A 236 18.51 -20.16 -0.35
CA LYS A 236 19.35 -21.32 0.02
C LYS A 236 20.44 -20.93 1.02
N HIS A 237 21.09 -19.78 0.82
CA HIS A 237 22.08 -19.26 1.77
C HIS A 237 21.45 -18.94 3.13
N LEU A 238 20.34 -18.21 3.14
CA LEU A 238 19.63 -17.81 4.37
C LEU A 238 19.16 -19.04 5.17
N ASN A 239 18.67 -20.08 4.50
CA ASN A 239 18.28 -21.33 5.16
C ASN A 239 19.45 -22.04 5.85
N GLN A 240 20.68 -21.85 5.35
CA GLN A 240 21.89 -22.48 5.91
C GLN A 240 22.55 -21.65 7.01
N THR A 241 22.62 -20.32 6.84
CA THR A 241 23.42 -19.43 7.71
C THR A 241 22.59 -18.54 8.62
N GLN A 242 21.28 -18.38 8.34
CA GLN A 242 20.37 -17.46 9.04
C GLN A 242 20.88 -16.01 9.09
N ARG A 243 21.77 -15.64 8.16
CA ARG A 243 22.40 -14.31 8.11
C ARG A 243 22.51 -13.82 6.67
N LEU A 244 22.38 -12.51 6.49
CA LEU A 244 22.59 -11.88 5.19
C LEU A 244 24.07 -12.07 4.78
N PRO A 245 24.35 -12.47 3.52
CA PRO A 245 25.71 -12.48 3.00
C PRO A 245 26.33 -11.08 3.05
N ASN A 246 27.65 -11.01 3.16
CA ASN A 246 28.34 -9.72 3.04
C ASN A 246 28.12 -9.09 1.66
N GLN A 247 28.22 -7.76 1.59
CA GLN A 247 27.97 -6.98 0.37
C GLN A 247 28.82 -7.45 -0.83
N ARG A 248 30.07 -7.85 -0.60
CA ARG A 248 30.96 -8.37 -1.67
C ARG A 248 30.46 -9.71 -2.24
N THR A 249 29.97 -10.62 -1.39
CA THR A 249 29.40 -11.91 -1.83
C THR A 249 28.10 -11.69 -2.59
N LEU A 250 27.27 -10.72 -2.17
CA LEU A 250 26.05 -10.35 -2.87
C LEU A 250 26.35 -9.87 -4.30
N TYR A 251 27.33 -8.98 -4.46
CA TYR A 251 27.75 -8.49 -5.79
C TYR A 251 28.33 -9.59 -6.68
N LYS A 252 29.13 -10.50 -6.11
CA LYS A 252 29.77 -11.58 -6.87
C LYS A 252 28.78 -12.56 -7.50
N HIS A 253 27.64 -12.78 -6.87
CA HIS A 253 26.61 -13.71 -7.36
C HIS A 253 25.54 -13.04 -8.21
N LEU A 254 25.67 -11.73 -8.49
CA LEU A 254 24.69 -11.02 -9.30
C LEU A 254 24.61 -11.63 -10.71
N CYS A 255 23.40 -11.69 -11.25
CA CYS A 255 23.11 -12.23 -12.58
C CYS A 255 23.75 -11.38 -13.69
N GLN A 256 23.70 -11.89 -14.92
CA GLN A 256 24.18 -11.16 -16.08
C GLN A 256 23.27 -9.95 -16.37
N ASP A 257 23.82 -8.91 -17.00
CA ASP A 257 23.09 -7.67 -17.29
C ASP A 257 21.79 -7.89 -18.07
N GLN A 258 21.73 -8.91 -18.94
CA GLN A 258 20.52 -9.27 -19.68
C GLN A 258 19.38 -9.70 -18.75
N ASP A 259 19.67 -10.55 -17.76
CA ASP A 259 18.68 -11.01 -16.78
C ASP A 259 18.21 -9.85 -15.89
N LEU A 260 19.15 -9.00 -15.48
CA LEU A 260 18.86 -7.80 -14.66
C LEU A 260 17.92 -6.84 -15.41
N LEU A 261 18.20 -6.60 -16.69
CA LEU A 261 17.38 -5.74 -17.55
C LEU A 261 15.99 -6.36 -17.79
N ALA A 262 15.93 -7.67 -18.05
CA ALA A 262 14.68 -8.39 -18.24
C ALA A 262 13.78 -8.27 -17.01
N GLU A 263 14.33 -8.45 -15.81
CA GLU A 263 13.61 -8.31 -14.55
C GLU A 263 13.10 -6.87 -14.33
N MET A 264 13.94 -5.85 -14.62
CA MET A 264 13.50 -4.45 -14.53
C MET A 264 12.34 -4.13 -15.47
N ASN A 265 12.37 -4.67 -16.70
CA ASN A 265 11.30 -4.49 -17.66
C ASN A 265 10.03 -5.23 -17.22
N ALA A 266 10.15 -6.44 -16.68
CA ALA A 266 9.03 -7.19 -16.11
C ALA A 266 8.41 -6.46 -14.91
N ALA A 267 9.24 -5.91 -14.01
CA ALA A 267 8.79 -5.10 -12.88
C ALA A 267 8.03 -3.85 -13.34
N GLN A 268 8.49 -3.19 -14.41
CA GLN A 268 7.77 -2.05 -15.00
C GLN A 268 6.39 -2.45 -15.56
N MET A 269 6.31 -3.57 -16.28
CA MET A 269 5.02 -4.07 -16.81
C MET A 269 4.04 -4.41 -15.69
N ARG A 270 4.50 -5.15 -14.67
CA ARG A 270 3.69 -5.49 -13.48
C ARG A 270 3.24 -4.23 -12.74
N ALA A 271 4.06 -3.19 -12.66
CA ALA A 271 3.69 -1.91 -12.06
C ALA A 271 2.57 -1.19 -12.82
N VAL A 272 2.57 -1.23 -14.15
CA VAL A 272 1.48 -0.66 -14.95
C VAL A 272 0.17 -1.40 -14.67
N GLU A 273 0.20 -2.72 -14.66
CA GLU A 273 -0.98 -3.55 -14.35
C GLU A 273 -1.48 -3.34 -12.92
N ALA A 274 -0.57 -3.32 -11.94
CA ALA A 274 -0.89 -3.08 -10.54
C ALA A 274 -1.50 -1.69 -10.32
N ASN A 275 -0.97 -0.66 -11.00
CA ASN A 275 -1.51 0.68 -10.96
C ASN A 275 -2.96 0.72 -11.48
N GLN A 276 -3.23 0.06 -12.61
CA GLN A 276 -4.60 -0.05 -13.15
C GLN A 276 -5.53 -0.83 -12.22
N ALA A 277 -5.06 -1.93 -11.63
CA ALA A 277 -5.84 -2.74 -10.70
C ALA A 277 -6.21 -1.94 -9.44
N LEU A 278 -5.25 -1.19 -8.87
CA LEU A 278 -5.47 -0.35 -7.70
C LEU A 278 -6.49 0.77 -7.99
N ILE A 279 -6.39 1.42 -9.15
CA ILE A 279 -7.36 2.45 -9.57
C ILE A 279 -8.76 1.85 -9.71
N ARG A 280 -8.91 0.76 -10.49
CA ARG A 280 -10.20 0.14 -10.78
C ARG A 280 -10.93 -0.32 -9.52
N ALA A 281 -10.22 -0.91 -8.58
CA ALA A 281 -10.80 -1.37 -7.33
C ALA A 281 -11.33 -0.23 -6.44
N ASN A 282 -10.83 0.99 -6.63
CA ASN A 282 -11.17 2.16 -5.83
C ASN A 282 -12.14 3.14 -6.53
N LEU A 283 -12.60 2.87 -7.76
CA LEU A 283 -13.57 3.74 -8.44
C LEU A 283 -14.89 3.86 -7.67
N ARG A 284 -15.29 2.81 -6.94
CA ARG A 284 -16.49 2.83 -6.08
C ARG A 284 -16.36 3.82 -4.92
N LEU A 285 -15.15 4.01 -4.39
CA LEU A 285 -14.87 5.01 -3.35
C LEU A 285 -15.15 6.41 -3.90
N VAL A 286 -14.66 6.72 -5.12
CA VAL A 286 -14.89 8.02 -5.78
C VAL A 286 -16.38 8.34 -5.87
N VAL A 287 -17.18 7.39 -6.37
CA VAL A 287 -18.64 7.55 -6.46
C VAL A 287 -19.26 7.80 -5.09
N SER A 288 -18.84 7.06 -4.06
CA SER A 288 -19.39 7.23 -2.70
C SER A 288 -19.08 8.60 -2.10
N VAL A 289 -17.91 9.18 -2.42
CA VAL A 289 -17.52 10.53 -2.01
C VAL A 289 -18.28 11.57 -2.84
N ALA A 290 -18.32 11.43 -4.16
CA ALA A 290 -18.97 12.36 -5.09
C ALA A 290 -20.48 12.52 -4.84
N LYS A 291 -21.17 11.47 -4.37
CA LYS A 291 -22.61 11.55 -4.02
C LYS A 291 -22.92 12.63 -2.99
N ARG A 292 -21.98 12.96 -2.10
CA ARG A 292 -22.16 14.05 -1.11
C ARG A 292 -22.15 15.45 -1.74
N TYR A 293 -21.79 15.56 -3.02
CA TYR A 293 -21.61 16.80 -3.76
C TYR A 293 -22.67 17.07 -4.83
N LEU A 294 -23.68 16.22 -4.90
CA LEU A 294 -24.82 16.39 -5.81
C LEU A 294 -25.59 17.69 -5.54
N GLY A 295 -26.18 18.26 -6.59
CA GLY A 295 -26.97 19.49 -6.49
C GLY A 295 -26.16 20.77 -6.27
N ARG A 296 -24.83 20.73 -6.40
CA ARG A 296 -23.95 21.91 -6.24
C ARG A 296 -23.63 22.65 -7.55
N GLY A 297 -24.44 22.46 -8.60
CA GLY A 297 -24.29 23.16 -9.87
C GLY A 297 -23.31 22.52 -10.86
N ILE A 298 -22.81 21.32 -10.57
CA ILE A 298 -22.00 20.49 -11.48
C ILE A 298 -22.68 19.13 -11.64
N SER A 299 -22.62 18.57 -12.86
CA SER A 299 -23.16 17.25 -13.15
C SER A 299 -22.48 16.15 -12.32
N PHE A 300 -23.22 15.12 -11.93
CA PHE A 300 -22.70 13.96 -11.23
C PHE A 300 -21.56 13.26 -11.97
N LEU A 301 -21.65 13.16 -13.30
CA LEU A 301 -20.58 12.58 -14.11
C LEU A 301 -19.30 13.41 -14.00
N ASP A 302 -19.40 14.73 -14.05
CA ASP A 302 -18.25 15.62 -13.92
C ASP A 302 -17.65 15.56 -12.52
N LEU A 303 -18.47 15.49 -11.46
CA LEU A 303 -18.01 15.26 -10.09
C LEU A 303 -17.24 13.92 -9.97
N ILE A 304 -17.75 12.85 -10.60
CA ILE A 304 -17.05 11.57 -10.64
C ILE A 304 -15.73 11.68 -11.39
N GLN A 305 -15.69 12.36 -12.54
CA GLN A 305 -14.45 12.51 -13.31
C GLN A 305 -13.39 13.30 -12.54
N GLU A 306 -13.77 14.40 -11.91
CA GLU A 306 -12.86 15.20 -11.08
C GLU A 306 -12.39 14.42 -9.84
N GLY A 307 -13.28 13.63 -9.25
CA GLY A 307 -12.92 12.69 -8.20
C GLY A 307 -11.96 11.60 -8.67
N ASN A 308 -12.12 11.08 -9.89
CA ASN A 308 -11.21 10.10 -10.50
C ASN A 308 -9.83 10.72 -10.74
N MET A 309 -9.76 12.00 -11.16
CA MET A 309 -8.49 12.73 -11.26
C MET A 309 -7.81 12.87 -9.88
N GLY A 310 -8.59 13.10 -8.82
CA GLY A 310 -8.10 13.05 -7.44
C GLY A 310 -7.56 11.69 -7.04
N LEU A 311 -8.28 10.62 -7.36
CA LEU A 311 -7.83 9.25 -7.13
C LEU A 311 -6.52 8.94 -7.84
N LEU A 312 -6.36 9.34 -9.11
CA LEU A 312 -5.12 9.16 -9.86
C LEU A 312 -3.94 9.86 -9.19
N ARG A 313 -4.15 11.09 -8.67
CA ARG A 313 -3.13 11.81 -7.88
C ARG A 313 -2.79 11.07 -6.59
N ALA A 314 -3.79 10.54 -5.88
CA ALA A 314 -3.58 9.76 -4.67
C ALA A 314 -2.73 8.51 -4.95
N VAL A 315 -3.08 7.71 -5.96
CA VAL A 315 -2.30 6.54 -6.35
C VAL A 315 -0.84 6.93 -6.68
N GLY A 316 -0.65 8.06 -7.37
CA GLY A 316 0.66 8.60 -7.72
C GLY A 316 1.56 8.98 -6.54
N LYS A 317 0.99 9.26 -5.36
CA LYS A 317 1.72 9.75 -4.17
C LYS A 317 1.59 8.87 -2.94
N PHE A 318 0.77 7.82 -3.01
CA PHE A 318 0.57 6.92 -1.89
C PHE A 318 1.87 6.23 -1.47
N ASP A 319 2.16 6.28 -0.17
CA ASP A 319 3.30 5.58 0.45
C ASP A 319 2.79 4.49 1.41
N PRO A 320 2.94 3.20 1.05
CA PRO A 320 2.51 2.09 1.91
C PRO A 320 3.34 1.94 3.19
N ARG A 321 4.48 2.63 3.32
CA ARG A 321 5.34 2.55 4.51
C ARG A 321 4.71 3.18 5.75
N ARG A 322 3.75 4.09 5.57
CA ARG A 322 3.10 4.85 6.65
C ARG A 322 2.03 4.06 7.41
N GLY A 323 1.64 2.87 6.95
CA GLY A 323 0.69 2.00 7.66
C GLY A 323 -0.79 2.38 7.55
N PHE A 324 -1.12 3.51 6.93
CA PHE A 324 -2.50 3.91 6.67
C PHE A 324 -3.09 3.17 5.47
N LYS A 325 -4.39 2.90 5.53
CA LYS A 325 -5.15 2.37 4.38
C LYS A 325 -5.20 3.40 3.26
N PHE A 326 -5.09 2.92 2.03
CA PHE A 326 -5.20 3.72 0.82
C PHE A 326 -6.53 4.47 0.74
N SER A 327 -7.63 3.83 1.13
CA SER A 327 -8.96 4.48 1.14
C SER A 327 -9.00 5.76 2.00
N THR A 328 -8.35 5.76 3.16
CA THR A 328 -8.21 6.95 4.01
C THR A 328 -7.46 8.06 3.29
N TYR A 329 -6.30 7.72 2.71
CA TYR A 329 -5.47 8.67 1.96
C TYR A 329 -6.16 9.22 0.71
N ALA A 330 -6.77 8.34 -0.09
CA ALA A 330 -7.41 8.68 -1.35
C ALA A 330 -8.63 9.57 -1.15
N THR A 331 -9.39 9.38 -0.06
CA THR A 331 -10.58 10.20 0.23
C THR A 331 -10.23 11.68 0.29
N TRP A 332 -9.09 12.06 0.88
CA TRP A 332 -8.65 13.46 0.92
C TRP A 332 -8.43 14.04 -0.48
N TRP A 333 -7.65 13.34 -1.31
CA TRP A 333 -7.37 13.78 -2.69
C TRP A 333 -8.64 13.84 -3.55
N ILE A 334 -9.55 12.89 -3.39
CA ILE A 334 -10.82 12.85 -4.11
C ILE A 334 -11.66 14.07 -3.74
N ARG A 335 -11.89 14.32 -2.44
CA ARG A 335 -12.65 15.48 -1.96
C ARG A 335 -12.01 16.78 -2.43
N GLN A 336 -10.70 16.91 -2.29
CA GLN A 336 -9.98 18.11 -2.69
C GLN A 336 -10.20 18.44 -4.18
N SER A 337 -10.17 17.41 -5.02
CA SER A 337 -10.34 17.56 -6.47
C SER A 337 -11.76 17.98 -6.83
N ILE A 338 -12.76 17.37 -6.17
CA ILE A 338 -14.17 17.68 -6.36
C ILE A 338 -14.47 19.12 -5.90
N ASN A 339 -13.99 19.50 -4.72
CA ASN A 339 -14.17 20.86 -4.16
C ASN A 339 -13.57 21.92 -5.06
N ARG A 340 -12.35 21.67 -5.54
CA ARG A 340 -11.69 22.57 -6.47
C ARG A 340 -12.49 22.74 -7.76
N SER A 341 -13.03 21.65 -8.31
CA SER A 341 -13.88 21.73 -9.50
C SER A 341 -15.16 22.52 -9.26
N ILE A 342 -15.84 22.30 -8.13
CA ILE A 342 -17.04 23.07 -7.74
C ILE A 342 -16.75 24.56 -7.66
N ALA A 343 -15.68 24.95 -6.97
CA ALA A 343 -15.31 26.37 -6.86
C ALA A 343 -15.02 27.01 -8.23
N GLU A 344 -14.51 26.22 -9.19
CA GLU A 344 -14.06 26.70 -10.49
C GLU A 344 -15.11 26.66 -11.60
N GLN A 345 -16.02 25.69 -11.59
CA GLN A 345 -16.87 25.32 -12.72
C GLN A 345 -18.38 25.37 -12.40
N ALA A 346 -18.78 25.38 -11.12
CA ALA A 346 -20.20 25.30 -10.74
C ALA A 346 -21.03 26.54 -11.13
N ARG A 347 -20.38 27.64 -11.48
CA ARG A 347 -21.02 28.91 -11.81
C ARG A 347 -20.73 29.27 -13.25
N THR A 348 -21.73 29.84 -13.94
CA THR A 348 -21.61 30.33 -15.31
C THR A 348 -20.48 31.36 -15.46
N ILE A 349 -20.28 32.20 -14.44
CA ILE A 349 -19.16 33.13 -14.36
C ILE A 349 -18.18 32.60 -13.32
N ARG A 350 -16.95 32.35 -13.77
CA ARG A 350 -15.86 31.86 -12.91
C ARG A 350 -15.51 32.90 -11.85
N ILE A 351 -15.43 32.45 -10.61
CA ILE A 351 -15.00 33.24 -9.46
C ILE A 351 -13.68 32.63 -8.93
N PRO A 352 -12.67 33.45 -8.59
CA PRO A 352 -11.47 32.95 -7.91
C PRO A 352 -11.79 32.18 -6.62
N VAL A 353 -11.01 31.12 -6.34
CA VAL A 353 -11.30 30.18 -5.23
C VAL A 353 -11.32 30.85 -3.85
N HIS A 354 -10.41 31.78 -3.56
CA HIS A 354 -10.40 32.52 -2.30
C HIS A 354 -11.67 33.36 -2.06
N LEU A 355 -12.30 33.86 -3.15
CA LEU A 355 -13.59 34.56 -3.04
C LEU A 355 -14.74 33.58 -2.81
N PHE A 356 -14.69 32.40 -3.44
CA PHE A 356 -15.65 31.34 -3.19
C PHE A 356 -15.60 30.86 -1.72
N GLU A 357 -14.41 30.71 -1.16
CA GLU A 357 -14.19 30.41 0.26
C GLU A 357 -14.77 31.48 1.18
N SER A 358 -14.58 32.76 0.82
CA SER A 358 -15.10 33.89 1.58
C SER A 358 -16.62 33.89 1.60
N ILE A 359 -17.26 33.66 0.45
CA ILE A 359 -18.73 33.52 0.33
C ILE A 359 -19.21 32.35 1.19
N THR A 360 -18.54 31.20 1.11
CA THR A 360 -18.91 29.99 1.84
C THR A 360 -18.82 30.19 3.35
N ARG A 361 -17.78 30.89 3.83
CA ARG A 361 -17.65 31.29 5.23
C ARG A 361 -18.80 32.20 5.68
N ILE A 362 -19.14 33.22 4.89
CA ILE A 362 -20.26 34.12 5.22
C ILE A 362 -21.59 33.36 5.30
N LEU A 363 -21.87 32.47 4.35
CA LEU A 363 -23.10 31.66 4.34
C LEU A 363 -23.20 30.75 5.58
N ARG A 364 -22.08 30.19 6.07
CA ARG A 364 -22.05 29.41 7.32
C ARG A 364 -22.40 30.26 8.52
N THR A 365 -21.72 31.40 8.68
CA THR A 365 -21.99 32.32 9.80
C THR A 365 -23.44 32.78 9.77
N GLN A 366 -23.97 33.09 8.58
CA GLN A 366 -25.38 33.42 8.42
C GLN A 366 -26.31 32.29 8.87
N ARG A 367 -26.05 31.03 8.47
CA ARG A 367 -26.88 29.87 8.89
C ARG A 367 -26.82 29.63 10.38
N THR A 368 -25.63 29.71 10.98
CA THR A 368 -25.42 29.54 12.43
C THR A 368 -26.26 30.57 13.20
N LEU A 369 -26.23 31.83 12.76
CA LEU A 369 -27.01 32.93 13.34
C LEU A 369 -28.53 32.82 13.11
N ILE A 370 -28.99 31.99 12.16
CA ILE A 370 -30.42 31.75 11.91
C ILE A 370 -30.95 30.61 12.81
N GLN A 371 -30.09 29.67 13.20
CA GLN A 371 -30.45 28.56 14.07
C GLN A 371 -30.42 28.95 15.57
N GLU A 372 -29.60 29.94 15.95
CA GLU A 372 -29.69 30.65 17.24
C GLU A 372 -30.91 31.57 17.31
#